data_AF-A0A9N8J3B9-F1
#
_entry.id   AF-A0A9N8J3B9-F1
#
_cell.length_a   1.000
_cell.length_b   1.000
_cell.length_c   1.000
_cell.angle_alpha   90.00
_cell.angle_beta   90.00
_cell.angle_gamma   90.00
#
_symmetry.space_group_name_H-M   'P 1'
#
loop_
_entity.id
_entity.type
_entity.pdbx_description
1 polymer ?
#
loop_
_entity_poly.entity_id
_entity_poly.type
_entity_poly.pdbx_seq_one_letter_code
_entity_poly.pdbx_strand_id
1 'polypeptide(L)'
;MIDKAQLRSSIFRHLDGLATAPVAIALKNHAVLEFILNKKQVQLSELVTVFKANEGYLNVGLRILASQGFLDYEVDNKTQEITIAVNEKTETAFSLFYLYEDVVDLLQFSIQFHPRLFEDVPFEKLNLIFEKYKKNYGIEPSDNPLKNSIQEQILKHVEGYLIGPTIVRLAMNGMFHKYFMETSFRPEEFHKSPENFKKILDFFVHLGWFLEKNGNYQFTETGLFFAKRASAYGVTVSYLPTFAKIEELIFGDPAVLRMIADGENEIHVDREMNVWGSGGAHDTYFKVVDEIIIKLFNLPIEQQPKGILDMGCGNGAFLEHIFEVIDRQTLRGEMLDEYPLFLVGADYNQAALKVTRANLIKADIWAKVIWGDIGRPDVLSDDLRENYNIDLKDLLNVRTFLDHNRIWKDPQHIDENRVSKSTGAFAYRGKRISNNLVEDNLLEHLQKWSPYVRKFGLLLIELHTINTKLASKNLGKTPATAYDATHGFSDQYIIEIDVFNDVASEARLFPDKAIFKRFPEADIATVSINLLKGN
;
A
#
# COMPACT_ATOMS: atom_id res chain seq x y z
N MET A 1 -28.22 11.84 8.04
CA MET A 1 -27.59 10.85 7.15
C MET A 1 -26.10 11.02 7.26
N ILE A 2 -25.35 9.98 7.59
CA ILE A 2 -23.88 10.06 7.66
C ILE A 2 -23.29 10.29 6.27
N ASP A 3 -22.40 11.28 6.16
CA ASP A 3 -21.59 11.47 4.97
C ASP A 3 -20.45 10.46 4.94
N LYS A 4 -20.69 9.33 4.24
CA LYS A 4 -19.70 8.26 4.05
C LYS A 4 -18.46 8.75 3.27
N ALA A 5 -18.55 9.81 2.47
CA ALA A 5 -17.40 10.36 1.76
C ALA A 5 -16.48 11.09 2.74
N GLN A 6 -17.05 11.88 3.66
CA GLN A 6 -16.29 12.54 4.73
C GLN A 6 -15.61 11.53 5.66
N LEU A 7 -16.30 10.46 6.07
CA LEU A 7 -15.66 9.44 6.92
C LEU A 7 -14.53 8.69 6.22
N ARG A 8 -14.68 8.41 4.91
CA ARG A 8 -13.61 7.84 4.10
C ARG A 8 -12.42 8.80 3.95
N SER A 9 -12.70 10.10 3.84
CA SER A 9 -11.68 11.14 3.83
C SER A 9 -10.85 11.13 5.11
N SER A 10 -11.48 10.91 6.28
CA SER A 10 -10.74 10.71 7.53
C SER A 10 -9.82 9.50 7.48
N ILE A 11 -10.26 8.35 6.92
CA ILE A 11 -9.38 7.17 6.76
C ILE A 11 -8.14 7.55 5.97
N PHE A 12 -8.28 8.17 4.80
CA PHE A 12 -7.11 8.53 3.98
C PHE A 12 -6.18 9.52 4.67
N ARG A 13 -6.72 10.53 5.36
CA ARG A 13 -5.92 11.49 6.14
C ARG A 13 -5.20 10.83 7.32
N HIS A 14 -5.79 9.80 7.91
CA HIS A 14 -5.13 9.02 8.95
C HIS A 14 -3.93 8.26 8.38
N LEU A 15 -4.09 7.61 7.21
CA LEU A 15 -2.99 6.90 6.54
C LEU A 15 -1.88 7.88 6.13
N ASP A 16 -2.25 9.05 5.60
CA ASP A 16 -1.32 10.12 5.26
C ASP A 16 -0.51 10.57 6.49
N GLY A 17 -1.15 10.64 7.65
CA GLY A 17 -0.50 10.97 8.92
C GLY A 17 0.57 9.97 9.33
N LEU A 18 0.28 8.66 9.22
CA LEU A 18 1.22 7.58 9.50
C LEU A 18 2.51 7.69 8.66
N ALA A 19 2.38 8.14 7.42
CA ALA A 19 3.51 8.35 6.53
C ALA A 19 4.23 9.69 6.77
N THR A 20 3.48 10.77 6.97
CA THR A 20 4.00 12.14 6.94
C THR A 20 4.72 12.55 8.22
N ALA A 21 4.17 12.19 9.39
CA ALA A 21 4.72 12.59 10.68
C ALA A 21 6.19 12.17 10.89
N PRO A 22 6.60 10.90 10.66
CA PRO A 22 7.98 10.47 10.87
C PRO A 22 8.95 11.13 9.88
N VAL A 23 8.53 11.38 8.63
CA VAL A 23 9.33 12.15 7.66
C VAL A 23 9.53 13.59 8.13
N ALA A 24 8.45 14.25 8.55
CA ALA A 24 8.49 15.61 9.05
C ALA A 24 9.44 15.77 10.24
N ILE A 25 9.39 14.84 11.20
CA ILE A 25 10.28 14.84 12.37
C ILE A 25 11.74 14.56 11.97
N ALA A 26 12.01 13.56 11.13
CA ALA A 26 13.37 13.26 10.68
C ALA A 26 14.02 14.47 9.98
N LEU A 27 13.29 15.12 9.07
CA LEU A 27 13.78 16.32 8.37
C LEU A 27 13.95 17.53 9.32
N LYS A 28 13.09 17.66 10.34
CA LYS A 28 13.21 18.69 11.38
C LYS A 28 14.44 18.48 12.26
N ASN A 29 14.68 17.25 12.73
CA ASN A 29 15.81 16.89 13.60
C ASN A 29 17.17 17.21 12.96
N HIS A 30 17.24 17.08 11.64
CA HIS A 30 18.44 17.37 10.85
C HIS A 30 18.49 18.78 10.26
N ALA A 31 17.60 19.70 10.67
CA ALA A 31 17.52 21.09 10.18
C ALA A 31 17.32 21.25 8.65
N VAL A 32 16.86 20.20 7.96
CA VAL A 32 16.58 20.25 6.51
C VAL A 32 15.46 21.25 6.20
N LEU A 33 14.43 21.28 7.05
CA LEU A 33 13.28 22.17 6.89
C LEU A 33 13.68 23.66 6.97
N GLU A 34 14.55 24.00 7.93
CA GLU A 34 15.08 25.37 8.08
C GLU A 34 15.92 25.77 6.86
N PHE A 35 16.76 24.86 6.36
CA PHE A 35 17.57 25.11 5.18
C PHE A 35 16.71 25.38 3.94
N ILE A 36 15.65 24.59 3.71
CA ILE A 36 14.68 24.82 2.63
C ILE A 36 13.98 26.18 2.79
N LEU A 37 13.55 26.54 4.00
CA LEU A 37 12.90 27.82 4.28
C LEU A 37 13.81 29.02 4.00
N ASN A 38 15.10 28.91 4.32
CA ASN A 38 16.10 29.96 4.11
C ASN A 38 16.44 30.12 2.62
N LYS A 39 16.59 29.01 1.89
CA LYS A 39 16.93 29.01 0.47
C LYS A 39 15.76 29.30 -0.45
N LYS A 40 14.52 29.06 0.00
CA LYS A 40 13.25 29.17 -0.75
C LYS A 40 13.10 28.16 -1.89
N GLN A 41 14.18 27.86 -2.61
CA GLN A 41 14.25 26.86 -3.67
C GLN A 41 15.62 26.18 -3.63
N VAL A 42 15.65 24.85 -3.71
CA VAL A 42 16.87 24.03 -3.62
C VAL A 42 16.78 22.82 -4.56
N GLN A 43 17.93 22.33 -5.00
CA GLN A 43 18.02 21.05 -5.69
C GLN A 43 18.19 19.91 -4.68
N LEU A 44 17.64 18.73 -4.99
CA LEU A 44 17.83 17.53 -4.16
C LEU A 44 19.33 17.23 -3.94
N SER A 45 20.16 17.37 -4.97
CA SER A 45 21.60 17.14 -4.90
C SER A 45 22.32 18.07 -3.91
N GLU A 46 21.85 19.31 -3.75
CA GLU A 46 22.36 20.25 -2.74
C GLU A 46 22.02 19.75 -1.34
N LEU A 47 20.77 19.33 -1.11
CA LEU A 47 20.34 18.77 0.18
C LEU A 47 21.14 17.52 0.55
N VAL A 48 21.33 16.60 -0.41
CA VAL A 48 22.14 15.38 -0.20
C VAL A 48 23.57 15.74 0.21
N THR A 49 24.17 16.73 -0.45
CA THR A 49 25.55 17.15 -0.15
C THR A 49 25.67 17.77 1.23
N VAL A 50 24.73 18.67 1.60
CA VAL A 50 24.76 19.39 2.88
C VAL A 50 24.49 18.44 4.05
N PHE A 51 23.48 17.58 3.93
CA PHE A 51 23.01 16.72 5.01
C PHE A 51 23.58 15.30 5.00
N LYS A 52 24.41 14.96 4.00
CA LYS A 52 24.99 13.63 3.79
C LYS A 52 23.92 12.53 3.80
N ALA A 53 22.79 12.82 3.18
CA ALA A 53 21.63 11.93 3.18
C ALA A 53 21.71 10.87 2.08
N ASN A 54 21.02 9.75 2.29
CA ASN A 54 20.74 8.75 1.27
C ASN A 54 19.75 9.36 0.24
N GLU A 55 20.25 9.72 -0.95
CA GLU A 55 19.51 10.48 -1.96
C GLU A 55 18.14 9.89 -2.29
N GLY A 56 18.03 8.57 -2.44
CA GLY A 56 16.78 7.90 -2.78
C GLY A 56 15.72 8.07 -1.70
N TYR A 57 16.08 7.85 -0.43
CA TYR A 57 15.12 7.96 0.68
C TYR A 57 14.83 9.41 1.05
N LEU A 58 15.79 10.33 0.90
CA LEU A 58 15.52 11.77 1.01
C LEU A 58 14.52 12.22 -0.05
N ASN A 59 14.67 11.75 -1.30
CA ASN A 59 13.74 12.05 -2.39
C ASN A 59 12.31 11.61 -2.05
N VAL A 60 12.14 10.38 -1.55
CA VAL A 60 10.84 9.86 -1.09
C VAL A 60 10.25 10.73 0.02
N GLY A 61 11.05 11.09 1.03
CA GLY A 61 10.61 11.97 2.12
C GLY A 61 10.12 13.34 1.64
N LEU A 62 10.86 13.98 0.73
CA LEU A 62 10.49 15.28 0.18
C LEU A 62 9.23 15.19 -0.69
N ARG A 63 9.08 14.12 -1.48
CA ARG A 63 7.86 13.83 -2.24
C ARG A 63 6.64 13.71 -1.31
N ILE A 64 6.76 13.05 -0.16
CA ILE A 64 5.67 12.89 0.82
C ILE A 64 5.18 14.25 1.32
N LEU A 65 6.10 15.14 1.71
CA LEU A 65 5.74 16.49 2.12
C LEU A 65 5.07 17.29 0.99
N ALA A 66 5.52 17.10 -0.25
CA ALA A 66 4.91 17.74 -1.42
C ALA A 66 3.52 17.19 -1.76
N SER A 67 3.31 15.88 -1.64
CA SER A 67 1.99 15.24 -1.79
C SER A 67 1.00 15.73 -0.74
N GLN A 68 1.47 16.16 0.43
CA GLN A 68 0.66 16.83 1.46
C GLN A 68 0.48 18.35 1.23
N GLY A 69 1.10 18.90 0.19
CA GLY A 69 1.03 20.31 -0.17
C GLY A 69 1.91 21.23 0.67
N PHE A 70 2.83 20.67 1.47
CA PHE A 70 3.73 21.46 2.31
C PHE A 70 4.97 21.97 1.56
N LEU A 71 5.26 21.40 0.40
CA LEU A 71 6.35 21.80 -0.50
C LEU A 71 5.88 21.69 -1.95
N ASP A 72 6.53 22.42 -2.84
CA ASP A 72 6.45 22.19 -4.28
C ASP A 72 7.62 21.28 -4.70
N TYR A 73 7.32 20.29 -5.55
CA TYR A 73 8.25 19.26 -6.00
C TYR A 73 8.14 19.13 -7.52
N GLU A 74 9.25 19.34 -8.22
CA GLU A 74 9.32 19.26 -9.68
C GLU A 74 10.48 18.35 -10.11
N VAL A 75 10.22 17.53 -11.12
CA VAL A 75 11.19 16.59 -11.70
C VAL A 75 11.38 16.96 -13.16
N ASP A 76 12.61 17.22 -13.56
CA ASP A 76 12.98 17.29 -14.97
C ASP A 76 13.65 15.97 -15.36
N ASN A 77 12.91 15.09 -16.05
CA ASN A 77 13.43 13.78 -16.46
C ASN A 77 14.46 13.84 -17.59
N LYS A 78 14.65 15.00 -18.24
CA LYS A 78 15.68 15.20 -19.26
C LYS A 78 17.03 15.51 -18.62
N THR A 79 17.05 16.38 -17.61
CA THR A 79 18.28 16.71 -16.86
C THR A 79 18.48 15.82 -15.63
N GLN A 80 17.45 15.06 -15.26
CA GLN A 80 17.33 14.27 -14.03
C GLN A 80 17.37 15.11 -12.74
N GLU A 81 17.15 16.42 -12.84
CA GLU A 81 17.13 17.34 -11.72
C GLU A 81 15.80 17.28 -10.96
N ILE A 82 15.88 17.41 -9.63
CA ILE A 82 14.72 17.47 -8.74
C ILE A 82 14.80 18.76 -7.94
N THR A 83 13.79 19.60 -8.12
CA THR A 83 13.69 20.92 -7.49
C THR A 83 12.64 20.90 -6.40
N ILE A 84 13.02 21.40 -5.22
CA ILE A 84 12.15 21.57 -4.06
C ILE A 84 12.00 23.06 -3.79
N ALA A 85 10.76 23.54 -3.66
CA ALA A 85 10.49 24.94 -3.35
C ALA A 85 9.45 25.10 -2.23
N VAL A 86 9.56 26.23 -1.52
CA VAL A 86 8.55 26.65 -0.55
C VAL A 86 7.32 27.21 -1.25
N ASN A 87 6.16 27.05 -0.64
CA ASN A 87 4.89 27.63 -1.08
C ASN A 87 4.18 28.33 0.10
N GLU A 88 2.95 28.78 -0.13
CA GLU A 88 2.15 29.52 0.86
C GLU A 88 1.87 28.75 2.16
N LYS A 89 1.99 27.42 2.16
CA LYS A 89 1.75 26.56 3.34
C LYS A 89 3.01 26.22 4.11
N THR A 90 4.18 26.25 3.45
CA THR A 90 5.42 25.63 3.96
C THR A 90 5.82 26.14 5.34
N GLU A 91 5.90 27.46 5.53
CA GLU A 91 6.36 28.05 6.79
C GLU A 91 5.43 27.72 7.96
N THR A 92 4.11 27.82 7.74
CA THR A 92 3.12 27.50 8.77
C THR A 92 3.12 26.01 9.09
N ALA A 93 3.19 25.14 8.09
CA ALA A 93 3.24 23.70 8.31
C ALA A 93 4.49 23.30 9.11
N PHE A 94 5.67 23.79 8.71
CA PHE A 94 6.92 23.48 9.37
C PHE A 94 6.94 23.95 10.82
N SER A 95 6.35 25.12 11.11
CA SER A 95 6.23 25.62 12.49
C SER A 95 5.34 24.75 13.39
N LEU A 96 4.50 23.88 12.83
CA LEU A 96 3.55 23.02 13.54
C LEU A 96 4.01 21.56 13.61
N PHE A 97 5.10 21.19 12.94
CA PHE A 97 5.58 19.79 12.94
C PHE A 97 6.05 19.30 14.31
N TYR A 98 6.31 20.17 15.28
CA TYR A 98 6.54 19.75 16.67
C TYR A 98 5.34 18.96 17.25
N LEU A 99 4.12 19.15 16.73
CA LEU A 99 2.93 18.40 17.13
C LEU A 99 3.03 16.90 16.78
N TYR A 100 3.93 16.53 15.86
CA TYR A 100 4.20 15.13 15.53
C TYR A 100 5.16 14.42 16.49
N GLU A 101 5.89 15.15 17.33
CA GLU A 101 6.93 14.57 18.20
C GLU A 101 6.35 13.46 19.10
N ASP A 102 5.23 13.74 19.77
CA ASP A 102 4.59 12.77 20.68
C ASP A 102 4.26 11.43 20.00
N VAL A 103 3.73 11.46 18.76
CA VAL A 103 3.32 10.24 18.04
C VAL A 103 4.49 9.53 17.38
N VAL A 104 5.51 10.25 16.93
CA VAL A 104 6.74 9.65 16.39
C VAL A 104 7.55 9.01 17.53
N ASP A 105 7.63 9.67 18.67
CA ASP A 105 8.24 9.11 19.88
C ASP A 105 7.47 7.88 20.37
N LEU A 106 6.13 7.89 20.29
CA LEU A 106 5.33 6.70 20.60
C LEU A 106 5.64 5.57 19.62
N LEU A 107 5.71 5.87 18.32
CA LEU A 107 6.06 4.90 17.28
C LEU A 107 7.41 4.22 17.59
N GLN A 108 8.47 5.01 17.73
CA GLN A 108 9.83 4.51 17.99
C GLN A 108 9.93 3.72 19.31
N PHE A 109 9.12 4.09 20.31
CA PHE A 109 9.03 3.36 21.56
C PHE A 109 8.27 2.03 21.39
N SER A 110 7.13 2.07 20.71
CA SER A 110 6.20 0.93 20.59
C SER A 110 6.72 -0.23 19.73
N ILE A 111 7.64 0.02 18.79
CA ILE A 111 8.23 -1.03 17.94
C ILE A 111 9.07 -2.06 18.72
N GLN A 112 9.42 -1.77 19.98
CA GLN A 112 10.15 -2.70 20.86
C GLN A 112 9.22 -3.74 21.51
N PHE A 113 7.91 -3.57 21.34
CA PHE A 113 6.86 -4.38 21.98
C PHE A 113 6.12 -5.22 20.95
N HIS A 114 5.36 -6.23 21.41
CA HIS A 114 4.66 -7.09 20.47
C HIS A 114 3.54 -6.32 19.73
N PRO A 115 3.50 -6.33 18.37
CA PRO A 115 2.61 -5.46 17.59
C PRO A 115 1.12 -5.71 17.86
N ARG A 116 0.77 -6.89 18.39
CA ARG A 116 -0.63 -7.33 18.61
C ARG A 116 -1.08 -7.27 20.08
N LEU A 117 -0.17 -7.02 21.02
CA LEU A 117 -0.50 -6.98 22.45
C LEU A 117 -0.58 -5.54 22.96
N PHE A 118 -1.62 -5.23 23.74
CA PHE A 118 -1.68 -4.00 24.52
C PHE A 118 -0.87 -4.17 25.80
N GLU A 119 0.41 -3.88 25.71
CA GLU A 119 1.28 -3.81 26.89
C GLU A 119 1.06 -2.47 27.63
N ASP A 120 1.15 -2.50 28.96
CA ASP A 120 0.77 -1.37 29.80
C ASP A 120 1.64 -0.13 29.56
N VAL A 121 2.95 -0.31 29.33
CA VAL A 121 3.89 0.82 29.22
C VAL A 121 3.68 1.63 27.93
N PRO A 122 3.63 1.04 26.72
CA PRO A 122 3.24 1.79 25.52
C PRO A 122 1.85 2.41 25.62
N PHE A 123 0.94 1.73 26.33
CA PHE A 123 -0.41 2.21 26.50
C PHE A 123 -0.51 3.48 27.36
N GLU A 124 0.23 3.58 28.46
CA GLU A 124 0.24 4.81 29.27
C GLU A 124 0.76 6.01 28.47
N LYS A 125 1.78 5.81 27.61
CA LYS A 125 2.26 6.85 26.69
C LYS A 125 1.17 7.25 25.69
N LEU A 126 0.48 6.29 25.09
CA LEU A 126 -0.66 6.55 24.20
C LEU A 126 -1.77 7.36 24.90
N ASN A 127 -2.10 7.00 26.14
CA ASN A 127 -3.15 7.68 26.91
C ASN A 127 -2.82 9.15 27.21
N LEU A 128 -1.55 9.48 27.49
CA LEU A 128 -1.12 10.88 27.63
C LEU A 128 -1.37 11.68 26.35
N ILE A 129 -1.14 11.05 25.19
CA ILE A 129 -1.34 11.69 23.89
C ILE A 129 -2.84 11.85 23.58
N PHE A 130 -3.70 10.89 23.98
CA PHE A 130 -5.15 11.08 23.91
C PHE A 130 -5.61 12.35 24.64
N GLU A 131 -5.10 12.59 25.85
CA GLU A 131 -5.49 13.77 26.64
C GLU A 131 -4.98 15.08 26.03
N LYS A 132 -3.80 15.08 25.40
CA LYS A 132 -3.32 16.23 24.61
C LYS A 132 -4.19 16.45 23.38
N TYR A 133 -4.51 15.39 22.64
CA TYR A 133 -5.32 15.46 21.43
C TYR A 133 -6.74 15.96 21.69
N LYS A 134 -7.40 15.50 22.76
CA LYS A 134 -8.74 15.98 23.18
C LYS A 134 -8.81 17.49 23.40
N LYS A 135 -7.66 18.13 23.66
CA LYS A 135 -7.50 19.57 23.85
C LYS A 135 -6.89 20.26 22.63
N ASN A 136 -6.86 19.60 21.47
CA ASN A 136 -6.19 20.06 20.25
C ASN A 136 -4.73 20.47 20.49
N TYR A 137 -4.02 19.82 21.42
CA TYR A 137 -2.67 20.22 21.84
C TYR A 137 -2.56 21.67 22.35
N GLY A 138 -3.68 22.27 22.75
CA GLY A 138 -3.76 23.67 23.17
C GLY A 138 -3.58 24.68 22.03
N ILE A 139 -3.67 24.25 20.77
CA ILE A 139 -3.66 25.18 19.63
C ILE A 139 -5.05 25.78 19.45
N GLU A 140 -5.12 27.10 19.36
CA GLU A 140 -6.37 27.80 19.07
C GLU A 140 -6.63 27.80 17.55
N PRO A 141 -7.89 27.63 17.12
CA PRO A 141 -8.29 27.83 15.73
C PRO A 141 -7.90 29.23 15.25
N SER A 142 -7.40 29.33 14.02
CA SER A 142 -7.01 30.61 13.44
C SER A 142 -8.14 31.21 12.60
N ASP A 143 -8.33 32.54 12.71
CA ASP A 143 -9.21 33.28 11.78
C ASP A 143 -8.70 33.27 10.33
N ASN A 144 -7.42 32.94 10.10
CA ASN A 144 -6.87 32.76 8.77
C ASN A 144 -7.26 31.35 8.25
N PRO A 145 -8.09 31.23 7.19
CA PRO A 145 -8.57 29.94 6.71
C PRO A 145 -7.46 28.98 6.27
N LEU A 146 -6.37 29.50 5.71
CA LEU A 146 -5.23 28.68 5.29
C LEU A 146 -4.54 28.06 6.50
N LYS A 147 -4.21 28.88 7.51
CA LYS A 147 -3.59 28.41 8.75
C LYS A 147 -4.48 27.40 9.48
N ASN A 148 -5.78 27.67 9.57
CA ASN A 148 -6.73 26.74 10.18
C ASN A 148 -6.78 25.39 9.42
N SER A 149 -6.78 25.40 8.09
CA SER A 149 -6.75 24.17 7.30
C SER A 149 -5.47 23.34 7.51
N ILE A 150 -4.32 23.99 7.72
CA ILE A 150 -3.05 23.33 8.04
C ILE A 150 -3.10 22.74 9.45
N GLN A 151 -3.62 23.48 10.43
CA GLN A 151 -3.82 22.97 11.79
C GLN A 151 -4.71 21.71 11.79
N GLU A 152 -5.85 21.76 11.09
CA GLU A 152 -6.76 20.61 10.97
C GLU A 152 -6.10 19.41 10.27
N GLN A 153 -5.32 19.64 9.21
CA GLN A 153 -4.58 18.59 8.52
C GLN A 153 -3.56 17.92 9.46
N ILE A 154 -2.79 18.71 10.21
CA ILE A 154 -1.79 18.20 11.16
C ILE A 154 -2.47 17.43 12.30
N LEU A 155 -3.56 17.95 12.86
CA LEU A 155 -4.32 17.23 13.89
C LEU A 155 -4.88 15.91 13.34
N LYS A 156 -5.40 15.87 12.11
CA LYS A 156 -5.85 14.61 11.51
C LYS A 156 -4.72 13.61 11.27
N HIS A 157 -3.52 14.07 10.99
CA HIS A 157 -2.36 13.19 10.92
C HIS A 157 -2.03 12.57 12.29
N VAL A 158 -2.10 13.36 13.36
CA VAL A 158 -1.95 12.88 14.74
C VAL A 158 -3.06 11.90 15.11
N GLU A 159 -4.33 12.20 14.78
CA GLU A 159 -5.47 11.27 14.96
C GLU A 159 -5.20 9.93 14.28
N GLY A 160 -4.57 9.94 13.10
CA GLY A 160 -4.19 8.73 12.38
C GLY A 160 -3.26 7.80 13.15
N TYR A 161 -2.29 8.34 13.88
CA TYR A 161 -1.41 7.55 14.76
C TYR A 161 -2.12 6.99 15.99
N LEU A 162 -3.11 7.71 16.49
CA LEU A 162 -3.93 7.30 17.63
C LEU A 162 -4.92 6.20 17.24
N ILE A 163 -5.45 6.27 16.03
CA ILE A 163 -6.49 5.38 15.50
C ILE A 163 -5.93 4.17 14.77
N GLY A 164 -5.04 4.37 13.79
CA GLY A 164 -4.63 3.33 12.85
C GLY A 164 -4.08 2.07 13.51
N PRO A 165 -3.02 2.16 14.34
CA PRO A 165 -2.48 1.00 15.04
C PRO A 165 -3.49 0.37 16.00
N THR A 166 -4.27 1.20 16.70
CA THR A 166 -5.27 0.78 17.68
C THR A 166 -6.40 -0.01 17.03
N ILE A 167 -7.00 0.50 15.94
CA ILE A 167 -8.12 -0.16 15.26
C ILE A 167 -7.69 -1.46 14.60
N VAL A 168 -6.50 -1.52 14.00
CA VAL A 168 -5.96 -2.75 13.41
C VAL A 168 -5.78 -3.82 14.48
N ARG A 169 -5.16 -3.46 15.62
CA ARG A 169 -4.97 -4.40 16.74
C ARG A 169 -6.29 -4.91 17.29
N LEU A 170 -7.29 -4.04 17.48
CA LEU A 170 -8.61 -4.44 17.95
C LEU A 170 -9.33 -5.35 16.94
N ALA A 171 -9.24 -5.04 15.64
CA ALA A 171 -9.85 -5.84 14.58
C ALA A 171 -9.25 -7.23 14.48
N MET A 172 -7.92 -7.34 14.45
CA MET A 172 -7.22 -8.63 14.37
C MET A 172 -7.45 -9.50 15.62
N ASN A 173 -7.69 -8.89 16.78
CA ASN A 173 -8.07 -9.60 18.01
C ASN A 173 -9.58 -9.87 18.13
N GLY A 174 -10.38 -9.60 17.08
CA GLY A 174 -11.79 -9.98 17.02
C GLY A 174 -12.78 -9.01 17.69
N MET A 175 -12.37 -7.79 18.08
CA MET A 175 -13.27 -6.82 18.72
C MET A 175 -14.49 -6.47 17.87
N PHE A 176 -14.28 -6.35 16.56
CA PHE A 176 -15.35 -5.97 15.63
C PHE A 176 -16.14 -7.18 15.11
N HIS A 177 -16.16 -8.28 15.88
CA HIS A 177 -17.06 -9.40 15.59
C HIS A 177 -18.52 -8.95 15.71
N LYS A 178 -19.40 -9.53 14.88
CA LYS A 178 -20.81 -9.10 14.70
C LYS A 178 -21.57 -8.90 16.00
N TYR A 179 -21.31 -9.75 17.00
CA TYR A 179 -21.90 -9.67 18.34
C TYR A 179 -21.68 -8.32 19.02
N PHE A 180 -20.42 -7.85 19.11
CA PHE A 180 -20.07 -6.59 19.77
C PHE A 180 -20.50 -5.35 18.97
N MET A 181 -20.80 -5.51 17.68
CA MET A 181 -21.30 -4.42 16.83
C MET A 181 -22.80 -4.16 16.99
N GLU A 182 -23.58 -5.15 17.47
CA GLU A 182 -25.05 -5.07 17.52
C GLU A 182 -25.60 -4.73 18.92
N THR A 183 -24.84 -4.99 19.98
CA THR A 183 -25.27 -4.76 21.37
C THR A 183 -24.29 -3.89 22.15
N SER A 184 -24.77 -3.23 23.21
CA SER A 184 -23.90 -2.56 24.17
C SER A 184 -23.06 -3.56 24.96
N PHE A 185 -21.84 -3.20 25.35
CA PHE A 185 -20.94 -4.05 26.15
C PHE A 185 -20.16 -3.22 27.17
N ARG A 186 -19.68 -3.86 28.23
CA ARG A 186 -18.73 -3.30 29.19
C ARG A 186 -17.29 -3.68 28.85
N PRO A 187 -16.29 -2.89 29.26
CA PRO A 187 -14.88 -3.19 28.98
C PRO A 187 -14.42 -4.59 29.43
N GLU A 188 -14.94 -5.08 30.56
CA GLU A 188 -14.60 -6.39 31.15
C GLU A 188 -15.06 -7.57 30.30
N GLU A 189 -16.04 -7.36 29.42
CA GLU A 189 -16.58 -8.42 28.55
C GLU A 189 -15.65 -8.75 27.38
N PHE A 190 -14.67 -7.88 27.07
CA PHE A 190 -13.82 -8.03 25.90
C PHE A 190 -12.32 -8.15 26.24
N HIS A 191 -11.81 -7.36 27.18
CA HIS A 191 -10.36 -7.21 27.37
C HIS A 191 -9.88 -7.63 28.77
N LYS A 192 -8.71 -8.29 28.84
CA LYS A 192 -8.10 -8.74 30.11
C LYS A 192 -7.65 -7.58 31.01
N SER A 193 -7.43 -6.40 30.43
CA SER A 193 -7.16 -5.14 31.14
C SER A 193 -8.29 -4.15 30.83
N PRO A 194 -9.41 -4.21 31.57
CA PRO A 194 -10.61 -3.40 31.30
C PRO A 194 -10.37 -1.90 31.50
N GLU A 195 -9.51 -1.51 32.45
CA GLU A 195 -9.20 -0.10 32.73
C GLU A 195 -8.49 0.58 31.54
N ASN A 196 -7.51 -0.10 30.93
CA ASN A 196 -6.82 0.40 29.75
C ASN A 196 -7.74 0.41 28.54
N PHE A 197 -8.56 -0.62 28.39
CA PHE A 197 -9.52 -0.67 27.30
C PHE A 197 -10.59 0.42 27.42
N LYS A 198 -11.05 0.74 28.63
CA LYS A 198 -11.98 1.83 28.90
C LYS A 198 -11.43 3.17 28.39
N LYS A 199 -10.16 3.48 28.65
CA LYS A 199 -9.51 4.70 28.15
C LYS A 199 -9.51 4.79 26.61
N ILE A 200 -9.33 3.67 25.90
CA ILE A 200 -9.47 3.60 24.43
C ILE A 200 -10.92 3.89 24.02
N LEU A 201 -11.88 3.25 24.67
CA LEU A 201 -13.30 3.45 24.37
C LEU A 201 -13.73 4.89 24.66
N ASP A 202 -13.27 5.51 25.75
CA ASP A 202 -13.53 6.92 26.06
C ASP A 202 -12.94 7.86 25.00
N PHE A 203 -11.77 7.53 24.44
CA PHE A 203 -11.22 8.26 23.30
C PHE A 203 -12.08 8.09 22.05
N PHE A 204 -12.57 6.88 21.78
CA PHE A 204 -13.49 6.65 20.68
C PHE A 204 -14.87 7.30 20.89
N VAL A 205 -15.35 7.45 22.14
CA VAL A 205 -16.53 8.26 22.47
C VAL A 205 -16.28 9.73 22.13
N HIS A 206 -15.11 10.27 22.48
CA HIS A 206 -14.73 11.63 22.10
C HIS A 206 -14.75 11.85 20.58
N LEU A 207 -14.33 10.84 19.80
CA LEU A 207 -14.41 10.85 18.33
C LEU A 207 -15.81 10.52 17.77
N GLY A 208 -16.79 10.25 18.63
CA GLY A 208 -18.16 9.94 18.26
C GLY A 208 -18.36 8.54 17.67
N TRP A 209 -17.46 7.60 17.90
CA TRP A 209 -17.57 6.20 17.43
C TRP A 209 -18.42 5.34 18.38
N PHE A 210 -18.47 5.71 19.65
CA PHE A 210 -19.30 5.06 20.66
C PHE A 210 -20.14 6.07 21.42
N LEU A 211 -21.27 5.60 21.95
CA LEU A 211 -22.00 6.23 23.04
C LEU A 211 -21.68 5.47 24.32
N GLU A 212 -21.39 6.19 25.40
CA GLU A 212 -21.23 5.61 26.73
C GLU A 212 -22.50 5.88 27.55
N LYS A 213 -23.00 4.83 28.23
CA LYS A 213 -24.13 4.92 29.16
C LYS A 213 -23.98 3.92 30.30
N ASN A 214 -23.83 4.44 31.52
CA ASN A 214 -23.75 3.64 32.75
C ASN A 214 -22.65 2.57 32.71
N GLY A 215 -21.49 2.90 32.14
CA GLY A 215 -20.34 2.00 31.95
C GLY A 215 -20.44 1.07 30.74
N ASN A 216 -21.51 1.17 29.93
CA ASN A 216 -21.66 0.37 28.72
C ASN A 216 -21.42 1.22 27.48
N TYR A 217 -20.77 0.64 26.49
CA TYR A 217 -20.43 1.27 25.22
C TYR A 217 -21.25 0.68 24.09
N GLN A 218 -21.78 1.53 23.23
CA GLN A 218 -22.54 1.12 22.04
C GLN A 218 -22.00 1.85 20.82
N PHE A 219 -21.79 1.14 19.71
CA PHE A 219 -21.35 1.77 18.47
C PHE A 219 -22.37 2.79 17.95
N THR A 220 -21.87 3.92 17.47
CA THR A 220 -22.63 4.81 16.59
C THR A 220 -22.56 4.31 15.15
N GLU A 221 -23.38 4.87 14.25
CA GLU A 221 -23.24 4.61 12.81
C GLU A 221 -21.84 5.01 12.29
N THR A 222 -21.21 6.06 12.85
CA THR A 222 -19.84 6.48 12.55
C THR A 222 -18.83 5.40 12.98
N GLY A 223 -18.94 4.91 14.22
CA GLY A 223 -18.05 3.86 14.71
C GLY A 223 -18.18 2.56 13.90
N LEU A 224 -19.41 2.16 13.56
CA LEU A 224 -19.65 1.01 12.67
C LEU A 224 -19.02 1.18 11.29
N PHE A 225 -19.00 2.40 10.74
CA PHE A 225 -18.39 2.67 9.45
C PHE A 225 -16.88 2.38 9.47
N PHE A 226 -16.18 2.81 10.51
CA PHE A 226 -14.73 2.59 10.67
C PHE A 226 -14.40 1.16 11.06
N ALA A 227 -15.15 0.55 11.98
CA ALA A 227 -14.97 -0.85 12.38
C ALA A 227 -15.04 -1.80 11.18
N LYS A 228 -16.03 -1.62 10.30
CA LYS A 228 -16.19 -2.39 9.05
C LYS A 228 -15.09 -2.13 8.01
N ARG A 229 -14.23 -1.13 8.22
CA ARG A 229 -13.14 -0.72 7.32
C ARG A 229 -11.78 -0.74 8.03
N ALA A 230 -11.66 -1.43 9.16
CA ALA A 230 -10.40 -1.51 9.89
C ALA A 230 -9.26 -2.07 9.04
N SER A 231 -9.55 -3.02 8.14
CA SER A 231 -8.59 -3.58 7.18
C SER A 231 -7.97 -2.54 6.25
N ALA A 232 -8.67 -1.45 5.93
CA ALA A 232 -8.13 -0.36 5.11
C ALA A 232 -6.90 0.33 5.73
N TYR A 233 -6.70 0.19 7.04
CA TYR A 233 -5.50 0.66 7.73
C TYR A 233 -4.36 -0.37 7.72
N GLY A 234 -4.67 -1.66 7.52
CA GLY A 234 -3.74 -2.77 7.76
C GLY A 234 -2.47 -2.69 6.94
N VAL A 235 -2.57 -2.34 5.65
CA VAL A 235 -1.38 -2.19 4.78
C VAL A 235 -0.47 -1.10 5.32
N THR A 236 -0.93 0.14 5.50
CA THR A 236 -0.07 1.23 6.00
C THR A 236 0.48 0.97 7.40
N VAL A 237 -0.35 0.43 8.30
CA VAL A 237 0.07 0.09 9.68
C VAL A 237 1.10 -1.04 9.69
N SER A 238 1.05 -1.97 8.74
CA SER A 238 2.07 -3.03 8.66
C SER A 238 3.49 -2.49 8.41
N TYR A 239 3.64 -1.28 7.86
CA TYR A 239 4.93 -0.61 7.63
C TYR A 239 5.38 0.32 8.75
N LEU A 240 4.71 0.31 9.93
CA LEU A 240 5.22 1.05 11.10
C LEU A 240 6.69 0.74 11.44
N PRO A 241 7.21 -0.50 11.31
CA PRO A 241 8.64 -0.76 11.50
C PRO A 241 9.53 0.05 10.55
N THR A 242 9.11 0.20 9.28
CA THR A 242 9.79 1.07 8.31
C THR A 242 9.72 2.53 8.75
N PHE A 243 8.54 3.00 9.11
CA PHE A 243 8.34 4.39 9.52
C PHE A 243 9.12 4.77 10.78
N ALA A 244 9.29 3.84 11.71
CA ALA A 244 10.09 4.05 12.92
C ALA A 244 11.59 4.23 12.63
N LYS A 245 12.05 3.85 11.43
CA LYS A 245 13.43 3.94 10.97
C LYS A 245 13.65 4.97 9.87
N ILE A 246 12.69 5.84 9.58
CA ILE A 246 12.84 6.86 8.51
C ILE A 246 14.07 7.75 8.72
N GLU A 247 14.36 8.19 9.94
CA GLU A 247 15.55 9.01 10.22
C GLU A 247 16.85 8.26 9.88
N GLU A 248 16.95 6.99 10.27
CA GLU A 248 18.08 6.11 9.94
C GLU A 248 18.17 5.83 8.43
N LEU A 249 17.02 5.60 7.77
CA LEU A 249 17.00 5.39 6.32
C LEU A 249 17.48 6.64 5.58
N ILE A 250 17.06 7.84 5.97
CA ILE A 250 17.43 9.08 5.26
C ILE A 250 18.87 9.49 5.58
N PHE A 251 19.33 9.43 6.84
CA PHE A 251 20.59 10.03 7.27
C PHE A 251 21.63 9.06 7.84
N GLY A 252 21.27 7.79 8.02
CA GLY A 252 22.12 6.73 8.56
C GLY A 252 22.31 5.58 7.58
N ASP A 253 22.21 4.35 8.10
CA ASP A 253 22.39 3.12 7.33
C ASP A 253 21.11 2.74 6.54
N PRO A 254 21.13 2.83 5.20
CA PRO A 254 19.99 2.45 4.37
C PRO A 254 19.70 0.94 4.39
N ALA A 255 20.60 0.11 4.94
CA ALA A 255 20.43 -1.33 5.06
C ALA A 255 19.82 -1.78 6.41
N VAL A 256 19.52 -0.86 7.33
CA VAL A 256 19.05 -1.17 8.70
C VAL A 256 17.83 -2.12 8.74
N LEU A 257 16.98 -2.09 7.71
CA LEU A 257 15.77 -2.92 7.61
C LEU A 257 15.93 -4.16 6.73
N ARG A 258 17.14 -4.43 6.23
CA ARG A 258 17.46 -5.51 5.29
C ARG A 258 18.52 -6.48 5.81
N MET A 259 19.16 -6.17 6.93
CA MET A 259 20.09 -7.06 7.63
C MET A 259 19.34 -8.15 8.40
N ILE A 260 18.79 -9.13 7.68
CA ILE A 260 18.15 -10.33 8.24
C ILE A 260 18.97 -11.57 7.87
N ALA A 261 19.01 -12.58 8.74
CA ALA A 261 19.67 -13.84 8.41
C ALA A 261 18.82 -14.67 7.42
N ASP A 262 19.45 -15.58 6.68
CA ASP A 262 18.75 -16.48 5.76
C ASP A 262 17.66 -17.26 6.49
N GLY A 263 16.41 -17.11 6.05
CA GLY A 263 15.25 -17.77 6.62
C GLY A 263 14.54 -16.99 7.75
N GLU A 264 15.04 -15.82 8.14
CA GLU A 264 14.34 -14.94 9.06
C GLU A 264 13.23 -14.13 8.37
N ASN A 265 12.24 -13.72 9.16
CA ASN A 265 11.14 -12.90 8.67
C ASN A 265 11.62 -11.50 8.33
N GLU A 266 10.92 -10.86 7.40
CA GLU A 266 11.12 -9.47 7.06
C GLU A 266 10.88 -8.56 8.27
N ILE A 267 11.81 -7.66 8.55
CA ILE A 267 11.72 -6.73 9.70
C ILE A 267 11.17 -5.35 9.32
N HIS A 268 11.07 -5.05 8.03
CA HIS A 268 10.56 -3.77 7.53
C HIS A 268 9.02 -3.68 7.55
N VAL A 269 8.33 -4.83 7.62
CA VAL A 269 6.87 -4.93 7.53
C VAL A 269 6.34 -6.11 8.37
N ASP A 270 5.24 -5.93 9.09
CA ASP A 270 4.49 -7.05 9.68
C ASP A 270 3.72 -7.76 8.55
N ARG A 271 4.31 -8.82 8.01
CA ARG A 271 3.78 -9.51 6.82
C ARG A 271 2.39 -10.09 7.04
N GLU A 272 2.09 -10.60 8.23
CA GLU A 272 0.75 -11.15 8.53
C GLU A 272 -0.31 -10.05 8.57
N MET A 273 0.01 -8.91 9.18
CA MET A 273 -0.87 -7.73 9.16
C MET A 273 -1.04 -7.16 7.75
N ASN A 274 0.03 -7.16 6.95
CA ASN A 274 0.00 -6.71 5.57
C ASN A 274 -0.96 -7.56 4.73
N VAL A 275 -0.88 -8.89 4.85
CA VAL A 275 -1.80 -9.84 4.19
C VAL A 275 -3.23 -9.68 4.68
N TRP A 276 -3.44 -9.50 5.99
CA TRP A 276 -4.78 -9.25 6.55
C TRP A 276 -5.38 -7.93 6.02
N GLY A 277 -4.57 -6.87 5.94
CA GLY A 277 -4.98 -5.57 5.43
C GLY A 277 -5.32 -5.58 3.94
N SER A 278 -4.51 -6.26 3.13
CA SER A 278 -4.74 -6.35 1.68
C SER A 278 -5.98 -7.19 1.33
N GLY A 279 -6.22 -8.30 2.05
CA GLY A 279 -7.40 -9.15 1.82
C GLY A 279 -8.73 -8.40 1.89
N GLY A 280 -8.87 -7.44 2.82
CA GLY A 280 -10.09 -6.63 2.94
C GLY A 280 -10.28 -5.54 1.87
N ALA A 281 -9.24 -5.23 1.08
CA ALA A 281 -9.31 -4.25 -0.01
C ALA A 281 -9.76 -4.88 -1.34
N HIS A 282 -9.67 -6.20 -1.48
CA HIS A 282 -9.78 -6.90 -2.76
C HIS A 282 -11.22 -7.11 -3.26
N ASP A 283 -12.22 -7.18 -2.39
CA ASP A 283 -13.62 -7.50 -2.75
C ASP A 283 -14.20 -6.63 -3.88
N THR A 284 -13.81 -5.35 -3.96
CA THR A 284 -14.31 -4.45 -5.01
C THR A 284 -13.65 -4.71 -6.36
N TYR A 285 -12.35 -5.02 -6.35
CA TYR A 285 -11.59 -5.30 -7.56
C TYR A 285 -11.95 -6.68 -8.12
N PHE A 286 -12.19 -7.66 -7.24
CA PHE A 286 -12.55 -9.02 -7.62
C PHE A 286 -13.84 -9.05 -8.43
N LYS A 287 -14.84 -8.22 -8.13
CA LYS A 287 -16.06 -8.14 -8.96
C LYS A 287 -15.79 -7.80 -10.42
N VAL A 288 -14.82 -6.92 -10.69
CA VAL A 288 -14.43 -6.60 -12.07
C VAL A 288 -13.66 -7.76 -12.69
N VAL A 289 -12.81 -8.44 -11.91
CA VAL A 289 -12.15 -9.68 -12.34
C VAL A 289 -13.17 -10.75 -12.71
N ASP A 290 -14.24 -10.93 -11.92
CA ASP A 290 -15.28 -11.93 -12.15
C ASP A 290 -15.91 -11.75 -13.54
N GLU A 291 -16.26 -10.51 -13.90
CA GLU A 291 -16.81 -10.20 -15.22
C GLU A 291 -15.86 -10.60 -16.37
N ILE A 292 -14.56 -10.42 -16.17
CA ILE A 292 -13.52 -10.79 -17.15
C ILE A 292 -13.40 -12.31 -17.25
N ILE A 293 -13.33 -13.01 -16.11
CA ILE A 293 -13.22 -14.46 -16.03
C ILE A 293 -14.44 -15.11 -16.67
N ILE A 294 -15.65 -14.65 -16.32
CA ILE A 294 -16.91 -15.16 -16.89
C ILE A 294 -16.91 -15.00 -18.41
N LYS A 295 -16.49 -13.83 -18.91
CA LYS A 295 -16.41 -13.59 -20.35
C LYS A 295 -15.43 -14.54 -21.05
N LEU A 296 -14.24 -14.76 -20.49
CA LEU A 296 -13.20 -15.59 -21.10
C LEU A 296 -13.58 -17.07 -21.12
N PHE A 297 -14.16 -17.59 -20.04
CA PHE A 297 -14.51 -19.00 -19.89
C PHE A 297 -15.93 -19.35 -20.39
N ASN A 298 -16.62 -18.39 -21.02
CA ASN A 298 -17.84 -18.60 -21.82
C ASN A 298 -17.58 -18.58 -23.35
N LEU A 299 -16.34 -18.36 -23.79
CA LEU A 299 -15.97 -18.51 -25.20
C LEU A 299 -16.03 -19.98 -25.64
N PRO A 300 -16.04 -20.28 -26.95
CA PRO A 300 -15.84 -21.64 -27.44
C PRO A 300 -14.58 -22.28 -26.84
N ILE A 301 -14.63 -23.58 -26.53
CA ILE A 301 -13.62 -24.26 -25.69
C ILE A 301 -12.19 -24.13 -26.25
N GLU A 302 -12.04 -24.13 -27.57
CA GLU A 302 -10.77 -23.99 -28.28
C GLU A 302 -10.16 -22.59 -28.20
N GLN A 303 -10.96 -21.59 -27.81
CA GLN A 303 -10.57 -20.20 -27.62
C GLN A 303 -10.37 -19.85 -26.14
N GLN A 304 -10.61 -20.79 -25.23
CA GLN A 304 -10.40 -20.60 -23.80
C GLN A 304 -8.95 -20.93 -23.40
N PRO A 305 -8.44 -20.30 -22.32
CA PRO A 305 -7.25 -20.80 -21.64
C PRO A 305 -7.46 -22.24 -21.16
N LYS A 306 -6.38 -23.03 -21.13
CA LYS A 306 -6.42 -24.39 -20.54
C LYS A 306 -6.53 -24.35 -19.01
N GLY A 307 -6.23 -23.20 -18.41
CA GLY A 307 -6.22 -23.02 -16.97
C GLY A 307 -5.67 -21.64 -16.61
N ILE A 308 -5.28 -21.50 -15.35
CA ILE A 308 -4.87 -20.23 -14.75
C ILE A 308 -3.55 -20.42 -14.01
N LEU A 309 -2.67 -19.44 -14.15
CA LEU A 309 -1.50 -19.30 -13.30
C LEU A 309 -1.60 -18.00 -12.50
N ASP A 310 -1.57 -18.11 -11.18
CA ASP A 310 -1.47 -16.99 -10.24
C ASP A 310 -0.01 -16.84 -9.77
N MET A 311 0.68 -15.80 -10.24
CA MET A 311 2.05 -15.48 -9.84
C MET A 311 2.04 -14.55 -8.62
N GLY A 312 2.76 -14.95 -7.57
CA GLY A 312 2.67 -14.35 -6.24
C GLY A 312 1.40 -14.77 -5.52
N CYS A 313 1.07 -16.07 -5.55
CA CYS A 313 -0.22 -16.58 -5.09
C CYS A 313 -0.47 -16.40 -3.57
N GLY A 314 0.55 -16.07 -2.77
CA GLY A 314 0.38 -15.70 -1.36
C GLY A 314 -0.25 -16.80 -0.53
N ASN A 315 -1.53 -16.65 -0.17
CA ASN A 315 -2.30 -17.66 0.57
C ASN A 315 -3.26 -18.49 -0.31
N GLY A 316 -3.28 -18.26 -1.62
CA GLY A 316 -4.13 -18.95 -2.59
C GLY A 316 -5.56 -18.42 -2.74
N ALA A 317 -5.96 -17.41 -1.97
CA ALA A 317 -7.35 -16.96 -1.93
C ALA A 317 -7.85 -16.42 -3.28
N PHE A 318 -6.97 -15.77 -4.07
CA PHE A 318 -7.37 -15.27 -5.39
C PHE A 318 -7.56 -16.41 -6.40
N LEU A 319 -6.67 -17.40 -6.40
CA LEU A 319 -6.80 -18.59 -7.24
C LEU A 319 -8.04 -19.41 -6.88
N GLU A 320 -8.32 -19.57 -5.59
CA GLU A 320 -9.56 -20.19 -5.07
C GLU A 320 -10.80 -19.45 -5.59
N HIS A 321 -10.84 -18.12 -5.42
CA HIS A 321 -11.93 -17.27 -5.88
C HIS A 321 -12.17 -17.38 -7.40
N ILE A 322 -11.12 -17.29 -8.22
CA ILE A 322 -11.26 -17.42 -9.67
C ILE A 322 -11.80 -18.81 -10.05
N PHE A 323 -11.32 -19.87 -9.41
CA PHE A 323 -11.82 -21.21 -9.66
C PHE A 323 -13.32 -21.32 -9.35
N GLU A 324 -13.77 -20.82 -8.19
CA GLU A 324 -15.18 -20.82 -7.82
C GLU A 324 -16.06 -20.04 -8.81
N VAL A 325 -15.56 -18.92 -9.34
CA VAL A 325 -16.26 -18.16 -10.39
C VAL A 325 -16.40 -18.99 -11.66
N ILE A 326 -15.34 -19.67 -12.11
CA ILE A 326 -15.40 -20.51 -13.31
C ILE A 326 -16.35 -21.68 -13.11
N ASP A 327 -16.17 -22.42 -12.02
CA ASP A 327 -16.95 -23.60 -11.66
C ASP A 327 -18.45 -23.30 -11.60
N ARG A 328 -18.85 -22.18 -10.99
CA ARG A 328 -20.26 -21.88 -10.69
C ARG A 328 -20.96 -20.96 -11.69
N GLN A 329 -20.21 -20.19 -12.48
CA GLN A 329 -20.78 -19.06 -13.25
C GLN A 329 -20.42 -19.08 -14.73
N THR A 330 -19.82 -20.17 -15.25
CA THR A 330 -19.40 -20.25 -16.65
C THR A 330 -19.78 -21.56 -17.32
N LEU A 331 -19.88 -21.54 -18.65
CA LEU A 331 -20.07 -22.74 -19.47
C LEU A 331 -18.92 -23.72 -19.30
N ARG A 332 -17.70 -23.24 -19.04
CA ARG A 332 -16.57 -24.12 -18.73
C ARG A 332 -16.78 -24.91 -17.43
N GLY A 333 -17.41 -24.31 -16.44
CA GLY A 333 -17.77 -24.96 -15.17
C GLY A 333 -18.64 -26.21 -15.37
N GLU A 334 -19.59 -26.14 -16.30
CA GLU A 334 -20.45 -27.27 -16.67
C GLU A 334 -19.72 -28.40 -17.41
N MET A 335 -18.45 -28.19 -17.80
CA MET A 335 -17.66 -29.07 -18.67
C MET A 335 -16.33 -29.51 -18.06
N LEU A 336 -16.10 -29.28 -16.75
CA LEU A 336 -14.81 -29.55 -16.11
C LEU A 336 -14.40 -31.04 -16.13
N ASP A 337 -15.36 -31.96 -16.23
CA ASP A 337 -15.08 -33.40 -16.37
C ASP A 337 -14.42 -33.75 -17.72
N GLU A 338 -14.86 -33.11 -18.81
CA GLU A 338 -14.30 -33.32 -20.16
C GLU A 338 -13.10 -32.41 -20.43
N TYR A 339 -13.16 -31.17 -19.92
CA TYR A 339 -12.14 -30.13 -20.10
C TYR A 339 -11.71 -29.56 -18.74
N PRO A 340 -10.89 -30.28 -17.95
CA PRO A 340 -10.46 -29.79 -16.64
C PRO A 340 -9.61 -28.51 -16.75
N LEU A 341 -9.59 -27.71 -15.69
CA LEU A 341 -8.71 -26.54 -15.57
C LEU A 341 -7.34 -26.95 -15.03
N PHE A 342 -6.28 -26.44 -15.65
CA PHE A 342 -4.93 -26.55 -15.09
C PHE A 342 -4.62 -25.33 -14.19
N LEU A 343 -4.81 -25.47 -12.88
CA LEU A 343 -4.56 -24.40 -11.91
C LEU A 343 -3.13 -24.42 -11.40
N VAL A 344 -2.48 -23.25 -11.34
CA VAL A 344 -1.13 -23.07 -10.82
C VAL A 344 -1.09 -21.90 -9.85
N GLY A 345 -0.64 -22.14 -8.62
CA GLY A 345 -0.19 -21.10 -7.71
C GLY A 345 1.34 -21.08 -7.68
N ALA A 346 1.94 -19.96 -8.05
CA ALA A 346 3.38 -19.77 -8.05
C ALA A 346 3.80 -18.69 -7.06
N ASP A 347 4.82 -18.95 -6.26
CA ASP A 347 5.37 -17.98 -5.30
C ASP A 347 6.84 -18.29 -5.03
N TYR A 348 7.66 -17.27 -4.80
CA TYR A 348 9.08 -17.42 -4.51
C TYR A 348 9.30 -17.77 -3.02
N ASN A 349 8.31 -17.49 -2.16
CA ASN A 349 8.36 -17.74 -0.74
C ASN A 349 7.75 -19.11 -0.38
N GLN A 350 8.57 -19.99 0.22
CA GLN A 350 8.14 -21.34 0.60
C GLN A 350 7.02 -21.38 1.65
N ALA A 351 6.95 -20.39 2.54
CA ALA A 351 5.87 -20.31 3.53
C ALA A 351 4.53 -19.98 2.87
N ALA A 352 4.52 -19.08 1.88
CA ALA A 352 3.34 -18.79 1.05
C ALA A 352 2.84 -20.06 0.35
N LEU A 353 3.73 -20.78 -0.34
CA LEU A 353 3.39 -22.06 -0.99
C LEU A 353 2.77 -23.09 -0.04
N LYS A 354 3.28 -23.18 1.21
CA LYS A 354 2.73 -24.10 2.21
C LYS A 354 1.31 -23.69 2.62
N VAL A 355 1.05 -22.40 2.81
CA VAL A 355 -0.28 -21.87 3.14
C VAL A 355 -1.24 -22.06 1.96
N THR A 356 -0.83 -21.70 0.74
CA THR A 356 -1.62 -21.93 -0.48
C THR A 356 -2.03 -23.38 -0.64
N ARG A 357 -1.10 -24.33 -0.48
CA ARG A 357 -1.43 -25.77 -0.54
C ARG A 357 -2.49 -26.15 0.51
N ALA A 358 -2.33 -25.72 1.75
CA ALA A 358 -3.26 -26.05 2.82
C ALA A 358 -4.67 -25.49 2.56
N ASN A 359 -4.76 -24.24 2.07
CA ASN A 359 -6.03 -23.60 1.77
C ASN A 359 -6.74 -24.24 0.57
N LEU A 360 -6.03 -24.48 -0.53
CA LEU A 360 -6.62 -25.12 -1.71
C LEU A 360 -7.08 -26.55 -1.43
N ILE A 361 -6.31 -27.34 -0.66
CA ILE A 361 -6.76 -28.68 -0.21
C ILE A 361 -8.02 -28.59 0.64
N LYS A 362 -8.09 -27.61 1.56
CA LYS A 362 -9.26 -27.38 2.41
C LYS A 362 -10.49 -26.97 1.60
N ALA A 363 -10.30 -26.26 0.50
CA ALA A 363 -11.33 -25.84 -0.45
C ALA A 363 -11.69 -26.93 -1.47
N ASP A 364 -11.05 -28.12 -1.42
CA ASP A 364 -11.22 -29.21 -2.39
C ASP A 364 -10.85 -28.82 -3.83
N ILE A 365 -9.85 -27.93 -3.98
CA ILE A 365 -9.35 -27.44 -5.27
C ILE A 365 -8.01 -28.10 -5.59
N TRP A 366 -7.95 -28.78 -6.73
CA TRP A 366 -6.72 -29.39 -7.23
C TRP A 366 -5.89 -28.39 -8.05
N ALA A 367 -4.76 -27.95 -7.50
CA ALA A 367 -3.83 -27.05 -8.18
C ALA A 367 -2.36 -27.51 -8.02
N LYS A 368 -1.51 -27.09 -8.96
CA LYS A 368 -0.06 -27.18 -8.82
C LYS A 368 0.44 -25.97 -8.05
N VAL A 369 1.09 -26.21 -6.92
CA VAL A 369 1.69 -25.13 -6.11
C VAL A 369 3.20 -25.26 -6.20
N ILE A 370 3.83 -24.36 -6.94
CA ILE A 370 5.24 -24.46 -7.36
C ILE A 370 6.02 -23.20 -7.02
N TRP A 371 7.35 -23.33 -6.95
CA TRP A 371 8.20 -22.17 -6.78
C TRP A 371 8.21 -21.34 -8.07
N GLY A 372 8.17 -20.02 -7.94
CA GLY A 372 8.27 -19.12 -9.09
C GLY A 372 8.64 -17.70 -8.68
N ASP A 373 9.54 -17.08 -9.44
CA ASP A 373 9.93 -15.67 -9.28
C ASP A 373 9.33 -14.85 -10.43
N ILE A 374 8.65 -13.75 -10.12
CA ILE A 374 8.07 -12.85 -11.12
C ILE A 374 9.13 -12.32 -12.10
N GLY A 375 10.40 -12.23 -11.69
CA GLY A 375 11.51 -11.82 -12.56
C GLY A 375 12.06 -12.92 -13.48
N ARG A 376 11.58 -14.17 -13.36
CA ARG A 376 12.07 -15.37 -14.08
C ARG A 376 10.92 -16.23 -14.66
N PRO A 377 10.09 -15.67 -15.56
CA PRO A 377 9.04 -16.44 -16.23
C PRO A 377 9.58 -17.57 -17.12
N ASP A 378 10.85 -17.49 -17.53
CA ASP A 378 11.56 -18.54 -18.25
C ASP A 378 11.65 -19.84 -17.44
N VAL A 379 12.11 -19.74 -16.18
CA VAL A 379 12.23 -20.89 -15.27
C VAL A 379 10.86 -21.51 -15.01
N LEU A 380 9.86 -20.66 -14.73
CA LEU A 380 8.49 -21.09 -14.52
C LEU A 380 7.93 -21.83 -15.73
N SER A 381 8.17 -21.30 -16.94
CA SER A 381 7.71 -21.93 -18.18
C SER A 381 8.38 -23.29 -18.42
N ASP A 382 9.66 -23.43 -18.12
CA ASP A 382 10.38 -24.69 -18.31
C ASP A 382 9.92 -25.73 -17.28
N ASP A 383 9.77 -25.35 -16.01
CA ASP A 383 9.24 -26.22 -14.95
C ASP A 383 7.84 -26.76 -15.29
N LEU A 384 6.97 -25.90 -15.83
CA LEU A 384 5.62 -26.28 -16.24
C LEU A 384 5.64 -27.27 -17.42
N ARG A 385 6.52 -27.04 -18.39
CA ARG A 385 6.66 -27.90 -19.56
C ARG A 385 7.23 -29.27 -19.19
N GLU A 386 8.31 -29.29 -18.41
CA GLU A 386 9.02 -30.52 -18.03
C GLU A 386 8.22 -31.39 -17.07
N ASN A 387 7.61 -30.79 -16.04
CA ASN A 387 6.97 -31.56 -14.96
C ASN A 387 5.50 -31.87 -15.23
N TYR A 388 4.81 -31.06 -16.06
CA TYR A 388 3.37 -31.17 -16.24
C TYR A 388 2.92 -31.17 -17.70
N ASN A 389 3.84 -31.07 -18.67
CA ASN A 389 3.53 -31.01 -20.09
C ASN A 389 2.51 -29.90 -20.44
N ILE A 390 2.60 -28.77 -19.73
CA ILE A 390 1.77 -27.59 -19.97
C ILE A 390 2.66 -26.42 -20.42
N ASP A 391 2.25 -25.73 -21.47
CA ASP A 391 2.93 -24.52 -21.92
C ASP A 391 2.35 -23.30 -21.19
N LEU A 392 3.20 -22.45 -20.61
CA LEU A 392 2.75 -21.25 -19.90
C LEU A 392 1.88 -20.34 -20.79
N LYS A 393 2.14 -20.34 -22.10
CA LYS A 393 1.34 -19.57 -23.07
C LYS A 393 -0.10 -20.05 -23.25
N ASP A 394 -0.41 -21.26 -22.78
CA ASP A 394 -1.75 -21.83 -22.84
C ASP A 394 -2.60 -21.51 -21.60
N LEU A 395 -2.04 -20.81 -20.62
CA LEU A 395 -2.71 -20.40 -19.39
C LEU A 395 -3.06 -18.90 -19.44
N LEU A 396 -4.16 -18.54 -18.77
CA LEU A 396 -4.40 -17.16 -18.39
C LEU A 396 -3.46 -16.85 -17.22
N ASN A 397 -2.57 -15.88 -17.40
CA ASN A 397 -1.66 -15.47 -16.35
C ASN A 397 -2.34 -14.35 -15.55
N VAL A 398 -2.40 -14.52 -14.23
CA VAL A 398 -2.98 -13.55 -13.31
C VAL A 398 -1.97 -13.19 -12.23
N ARG A 399 -2.04 -11.95 -11.74
CA ARG A 399 -1.30 -11.52 -10.53
C ARG A 399 -1.90 -10.24 -9.96
N THR A 400 -1.79 -10.08 -8.65
CA THR A 400 -2.33 -8.89 -7.95
C THR A 400 -1.22 -8.22 -7.16
N PHE A 401 -1.03 -6.91 -7.39
CA PHE A 401 -0.13 -6.04 -6.63
C PHE A 401 1.32 -6.55 -6.56
N LEU A 402 1.91 -6.92 -7.70
CA LEU A 402 3.18 -7.63 -7.71
C LEU A 402 4.26 -7.06 -8.65
N ASP A 403 3.92 -6.49 -9.81
CA ASP A 403 4.94 -5.98 -10.73
C ASP A 403 5.72 -4.82 -10.10
N HIS A 404 5.06 -3.96 -9.30
CA HIS A 404 5.74 -2.90 -8.56
C HIS A 404 6.67 -3.44 -7.45
N ASN A 405 6.42 -4.64 -6.92
CA ASN A 405 7.21 -5.25 -5.85
C ASN A 405 8.27 -6.24 -6.39
N ARG A 406 8.57 -6.19 -7.68
CA ARG A 406 9.65 -6.98 -8.28
C ARG A 406 11.00 -6.56 -7.69
N ILE A 407 11.91 -7.52 -7.54
CA ILE A 407 13.27 -7.23 -7.10
C ILE A 407 13.98 -6.40 -8.17
N TRP A 408 14.56 -5.27 -7.76
CA TRP A 408 15.33 -4.42 -8.67
C TRP A 408 16.52 -5.16 -9.28
N LYS A 409 16.70 -4.97 -10.58
CA LYS A 409 17.86 -5.38 -11.35
C LYS A 409 18.16 -4.29 -12.35
N ASP A 410 19.42 -3.87 -12.47
CA ASP A 410 19.76 -2.84 -13.45
C ASP A 410 19.42 -3.33 -14.87
N PRO A 411 18.70 -2.52 -15.68
CA PRO A 411 18.34 -2.90 -17.03
C PRO A 411 19.60 -3.09 -17.88
N GLN A 412 19.59 -4.09 -18.75
CA GLN A 412 20.70 -4.37 -19.65
C GLN A 412 20.67 -3.46 -20.89
N HIS A 413 19.47 -2.99 -21.27
CA HIS A 413 19.23 -2.07 -22.37
C HIS A 413 18.65 -0.77 -21.82
N ILE A 414 19.43 0.30 -21.93
CA ILE A 414 19.03 1.65 -21.52
C ILE A 414 18.79 2.47 -22.78
N ASP A 415 17.62 3.09 -22.90
CA ASP A 415 17.36 4.06 -23.97
C ASP A 415 17.82 5.45 -23.52
N GLU A 416 18.96 5.90 -24.03
CA GLU A 416 19.54 7.22 -23.73
C GLU A 416 18.61 8.39 -24.12
N ASN A 417 17.63 8.15 -25.00
CA ASN A 417 16.65 9.15 -25.41
C ASN A 417 15.34 9.09 -24.63
N ARG A 418 15.19 8.12 -23.70
CA ARG A 418 13.99 8.02 -22.88
C ARG A 418 13.87 9.25 -22.00
N VAL A 419 12.70 9.89 -22.08
CA VAL A 419 12.29 10.96 -21.17
C VAL A 419 10.96 10.56 -20.56
N SER A 420 11.04 10.08 -19.32
CA SER A 420 9.89 9.62 -18.55
C SER A 420 8.86 10.73 -18.37
N LYS A 421 7.57 10.36 -18.31
CA LYS A 421 6.49 11.24 -17.82
C LYS A 421 6.21 11.05 -16.33
N SER A 422 6.81 10.04 -15.72
CA SER A 422 6.62 9.75 -14.31
C SER A 422 7.20 10.87 -13.47
N THR A 423 6.52 11.14 -12.36
CA THR A 423 7.01 12.05 -11.32
C THR A 423 7.47 11.31 -10.08
N GLY A 424 7.43 9.97 -10.07
CA GLY A 424 7.72 9.13 -8.93
C GLY A 424 9.07 9.42 -8.25
N ALA A 425 9.20 8.99 -7.01
CA ALA A 425 10.45 9.00 -6.26
C ALA A 425 10.85 7.57 -5.96
N PHE A 426 11.91 7.09 -6.63
CA PHE A 426 12.33 5.70 -6.54
C PHE A 426 13.68 5.57 -5.85
N ALA A 427 13.80 4.54 -5.03
CA ALA A 427 15.00 4.21 -4.31
C ALA A 427 15.32 2.71 -4.45
N TYR A 428 16.60 2.41 -4.35
CA TYR A 428 17.07 1.06 -4.06
C TYR A 428 18.25 1.16 -3.11
N ARG A 429 18.05 0.66 -1.89
CA ARG A 429 19.09 0.66 -0.84
C ARG A 429 19.69 2.05 -0.61
N GLY A 430 18.82 3.05 -0.48
CA GLY A 430 19.19 4.44 -0.25
C GLY A 430 19.69 5.22 -1.47
N LYS A 431 19.99 4.55 -2.59
CA LYS A 431 20.37 5.22 -3.84
C LYS A 431 19.12 5.64 -4.61
N ARG A 432 19.14 6.83 -5.19
CA ARG A 432 18.08 7.27 -6.09
C ARG A 432 18.16 6.51 -7.41
N ILE A 433 17.00 6.14 -7.92
CA ILE A 433 16.83 5.61 -9.26
C ILE A 433 16.08 6.68 -10.08
N SER A 434 16.55 6.97 -11.28
CA SER A 434 15.88 7.91 -12.18
C SER A 434 14.60 7.30 -12.77
N ASN A 435 13.62 8.15 -13.08
CA ASN A 435 12.34 7.67 -13.61
C ASN A 435 12.51 7.02 -15.00
N ASN A 436 13.46 7.51 -15.81
CA ASN A 436 13.83 6.89 -17.09
C ASN A 436 14.32 5.44 -16.88
N LEU A 437 15.19 5.22 -15.89
CA LEU A 437 15.75 3.90 -15.61
C LEU A 437 14.69 2.93 -15.05
N VAL A 438 13.71 3.43 -14.28
CA VAL A 438 12.58 2.61 -13.81
C VAL A 438 11.71 2.13 -14.97
N GLU A 439 11.46 2.99 -15.96
CA GLU A 439 10.72 2.61 -17.17
C GLU A 439 11.48 1.59 -18.02
N ASP A 440 12.80 1.74 -18.22
CA ASP A 440 13.62 0.74 -18.92
C ASP A 440 13.62 -0.61 -18.17
N ASN A 441 13.73 -0.58 -16.84
CA ASN A 441 13.63 -1.78 -16.01
C ASN A 441 12.25 -2.45 -16.12
N LEU A 442 11.16 -1.66 -16.11
CA LEU A 442 9.80 -2.18 -16.29
C LEU A 442 9.61 -2.76 -17.69
N LEU A 443 10.16 -2.12 -18.73
CA LEU A 443 10.12 -2.60 -20.10
C LEU A 443 10.77 -3.98 -20.22
N GLU A 444 12.00 -4.14 -19.72
CA GLU A 444 12.68 -5.44 -19.74
C GLU A 444 11.94 -6.51 -18.95
N HIS A 445 11.35 -6.14 -17.81
CA HIS A 445 10.52 -7.02 -17.01
C HIS A 445 9.30 -7.53 -17.80
N LEU A 446 8.54 -6.63 -18.42
CA LEU A 446 7.37 -6.99 -19.23
C LEU A 446 7.76 -7.75 -20.50
N GLN A 447 8.91 -7.45 -21.11
CA GLN A 447 9.43 -8.19 -22.25
C GLN A 447 9.75 -9.65 -21.92
N LYS A 448 10.21 -9.96 -20.70
CA LYS A 448 10.40 -11.35 -20.25
C LYS A 448 9.08 -12.12 -20.19
N TRP A 449 8.00 -11.46 -19.78
CA TRP A 449 6.66 -12.07 -19.72
C TRP A 449 5.95 -12.15 -21.07
N SER A 450 6.24 -11.21 -21.96
CA SER A 450 5.54 -11.02 -23.23
C SER A 450 5.38 -12.31 -24.06
N PRO A 451 6.41 -13.16 -24.27
CA PRO A 451 6.27 -14.42 -25.00
C PRO A 451 5.22 -15.38 -24.44
N TYR A 452 4.97 -15.32 -23.13
CA TYR A 452 4.12 -16.25 -22.40
C TYR A 452 2.70 -15.74 -22.20
N VAL A 453 2.47 -14.43 -22.29
CA VAL A 453 1.15 -13.86 -21.97
C VAL A 453 0.42 -13.28 -23.17
N ARG A 454 1.04 -13.21 -24.35
CA ARG A 454 0.44 -12.62 -25.56
C ARG A 454 -0.87 -13.28 -26.00
N LYS A 455 -1.03 -14.59 -25.82
CA LYS A 455 -2.17 -15.38 -26.35
C LYS A 455 -3.46 -15.15 -25.55
N PHE A 456 -3.48 -15.55 -24.28
CA PHE A 456 -4.66 -15.44 -23.42
C PHE A 456 -4.68 -14.18 -22.55
N GLY A 457 -3.52 -13.54 -22.42
CA GLY A 457 -3.35 -12.29 -21.71
C GLY A 457 -2.69 -12.45 -20.35
N LEU A 458 -2.31 -11.30 -19.81
CA LEU A 458 -1.92 -11.07 -18.43
C LEU A 458 -3.00 -10.23 -17.77
N LEU A 459 -3.78 -10.82 -16.88
CA LEU A 459 -4.76 -10.12 -16.06
C LEU A 459 -4.09 -9.66 -14.76
N LEU A 460 -3.96 -8.36 -14.59
CA LEU A 460 -3.31 -7.80 -13.40
C LEU A 460 -4.19 -6.76 -12.70
N ILE A 461 -4.13 -6.79 -11.38
CA ILE A 461 -4.53 -5.67 -10.53
C ILE A 461 -3.25 -5.03 -10.05
N GLU A 462 -3.04 -3.73 -10.31
CA GLU A 462 -1.78 -3.09 -9.97
C GLU A 462 -1.96 -1.76 -9.23
N LEU A 463 -0.98 -1.45 -8.37
CA LEU A 463 -0.88 -0.24 -7.57
C LEU A 463 0.00 0.80 -8.28
N HIS A 464 -0.40 2.06 -8.18
CA HIS A 464 0.16 3.19 -8.91
C HIS A 464 0.31 4.41 -8.01
N THR A 465 1.29 5.26 -8.36
CA THR A 465 1.44 6.60 -7.80
C THR A 465 0.69 7.64 -8.65
N ILE A 466 0.59 8.87 -8.15
CA ILE A 466 0.06 10.03 -8.88
C ILE A 466 0.97 11.25 -8.65
N ASN A 467 0.85 12.28 -9.50
CA ASN A 467 1.59 13.52 -9.36
C ASN A 467 1.33 14.21 -7.99
N THR A 468 2.38 14.76 -7.35
CA THR A 468 2.30 15.44 -6.04
C THR A 468 1.32 16.62 -6.03
N LYS A 469 1.22 17.39 -7.14
CA LYS A 469 0.25 18.48 -7.31
C LYS A 469 -1.19 17.97 -7.38
N LEU A 470 -1.39 16.75 -7.87
CA LEU A 470 -2.71 16.12 -7.92
C LEU A 470 -3.08 15.54 -6.54
N ALA A 471 -2.13 14.89 -5.86
CA ALA A 471 -2.31 14.39 -4.50
C ALA A 471 -2.67 15.52 -3.53
N SER A 472 -1.90 16.61 -3.53
CA SER A 472 -2.09 17.74 -2.59
C SER A 472 -3.42 18.50 -2.79
N LYS A 473 -3.97 18.50 -4.02
CA LYS A 473 -5.30 19.04 -4.32
C LYS A 473 -6.44 18.11 -3.92
N ASN A 474 -6.16 16.85 -3.59
CA ASN A 474 -7.15 15.80 -3.35
C ASN A 474 -6.95 15.05 -2.03
N LEU A 475 -6.38 15.72 -1.02
CA LEU A 475 -6.23 15.16 0.33
C LEU A 475 -7.56 14.67 0.90
N GLY A 476 -7.58 13.43 1.38
CA GLY A 476 -8.81 12.78 1.83
C GLY A 476 -9.67 12.19 0.70
N LYS A 477 -9.20 12.18 -0.55
CA LYS A 477 -9.87 11.47 -1.67
C LYS A 477 -9.04 10.34 -2.24
N THR A 478 -7.76 10.27 -1.90
CA THR A 478 -6.82 9.26 -2.37
C THR A 478 -5.83 8.89 -1.25
N PRO A 479 -5.42 7.63 -1.14
CA PRO A 479 -4.37 7.17 -0.21
C PRO A 479 -2.94 7.32 -0.77
N ALA A 480 -2.76 8.07 -1.87
CA ALA A 480 -1.50 8.15 -2.61
C ALA A 480 -0.27 8.47 -1.75
N THR A 481 -0.36 9.40 -0.80
CA THR A 481 0.79 9.76 0.05
C THR A 481 1.24 8.57 0.90
N ALA A 482 0.28 7.87 1.52
CA ALA A 482 0.58 6.70 2.33
C ALA A 482 1.22 5.59 1.47
N TYR A 483 0.71 5.36 0.26
CA TYR A 483 1.26 4.34 -0.64
C TYR A 483 2.64 4.72 -1.18
N ASP A 484 2.86 5.97 -1.57
CA ASP A 484 4.18 6.48 -1.97
C ASP A 484 5.21 6.26 -0.86
N ALA A 485 4.82 6.49 0.39
CA ALA A 485 5.70 6.29 1.54
C ALA A 485 6.00 4.81 1.80
N THR A 486 4.97 3.96 1.90
CA THR A 486 5.18 2.54 2.19
C THR A 486 6.03 1.88 1.11
N HIS A 487 5.79 2.20 -0.17
CA HIS A 487 6.49 1.58 -1.30
C HIS A 487 7.86 2.22 -1.54
N GLY A 488 7.97 3.54 -1.50
CA GLY A 488 9.23 4.25 -1.74
C GLY A 488 10.31 3.93 -0.70
N PHE A 489 9.96 3.85 0.59
CA PHE A 489 10.91 3.48 1.65
C PHE A 489 11.21 1.98 1.72
N SER A 490 10.45 1.14 1.04
CA SER A 490 10.67 -0.31 0.99
C SER A 490 11.15 -0.80 -0.37
N ASP A 491 11.76 0.08 -1.17
CA ASP A 491 12.34 -0.22 -2.49
C ASP A 491 11.34 -0.86 -3.46
N GLN A 492 10.11 -0.32 -3.53
CA GLN A 492 9.06 -0.74 -4.44
C GLN A 492 8.73 0.35 -5.47
N TYR A 493 8.27 -0.07 -6.66
CA TYR A 493 8.30 0.73 -7.90
C TYR A 493 6.90 0.99 -8.46
N ILE A 494 6.05 1.66 -7.67
CA ILE A 494 4.72 2.08 -8.14
C ILE A 494 4.84 3.28 -9.10
N ILE A 495 4.36 3.13 -10.32
CA ILE A 495 4.44 4.15 -11.38
C ILE A 495 3.05 4.58 -11.82
N GLU A 496 2.90 5.79 -12.37
CA GLU A 496 1.61 6.29 -12.86
C GLU A 496 0.99 5.33 -13.90
N ILE A 497 -0.34 5.20 -13.88
CA ILE A 497 -1.11 4.25 -14.73
C ILE A 497 -0.78 4.42 -16.22
N ASP A 498 -0.79 5.66 -16.71
CA ASP A 498 -0.55 5.93 -18.13
C ASP A 498 0.88 5.54 -18.54
N VAL A 499 1.86 5.74 -17.64
CA VAL A 499 3.26 5.36 -17.87
C VAL A 499 3.39 3.83 -17.88
N PHE A 500 2.75 3.13 -16.95
CA PHE A 500 2.73 1.67 -16.94
C PHE A 500 2.18 1.11 -18.26
N ASN A 501 1.05 1.67 -18.74
CA ASN A 501 0.40 1.23 -19.98
C ASN A 501 1.21 1.59 -21.24
N ASP A 502 1.87 2.74 -21.26
CA ASP A 502 2.80 3.15 -22.33
C ASP A 502 3.95 2.12 -22.43
N VAL A 503 4.60 1.80 -21.30
CA VAL A 503 5.70 0.82 -21.24
C VAL A 503 5.23 -0.60 -21.57
N ALA A 504 4.03 -1.01 -21.14
CA ALA A 504 3.45 -2.30 -21.53
C ALA A 504 3.26 -2.40 -23.05
N SER A 505 2.80 -1.31 -23.68
CA SER A 505 2.61 -1.24 -25.13
C SER A 505 3.95 -1.36 -25.88
N GLU A 506 5.03 -0.75 -25.36
CA GLU A 506 6.40 -0.93 -25.86
C GLU A 506 6.84 -2.41 -25.79
N ALA A 507 6.44 -3.14 -24.73
CA ALA A 507 6.67 -4.57 -24.57
C ALA A 507 5.74 -5.46 -25.44
N ARG A 508 4.96 -4.86 -26.36
CA ARG A 508 3.94 -5.52 -27.21
C ARG A 508 2.81 -6.16 -26.40
N LEU A 509 2.46 -5.56 -25.27
CA LEU A 509 1.37 -5.96 -24.39
C LEU A 509 0.38 -4.79 -24.24
N PHE A 510 -0.76 -4.89 -24.89
CA PHE A 510 -1.72 -3.79 -24.98
C PHE A 510 -2.90 -4.00 -24.02
N PRO A 511 -3.31 -2.97 -23.27
CA PRO A 511 -4.53 -3.03 -22.46
C PRO A 511 -5.78 -3.26 -23.32
N ASP A 512 -6.58 -4.25 -22.95
CA ASP A 512 -7.94 -4.39 -23.48
C ASP A 512 -8.82 -3.25 -22.93
N LYS A 513 -9.14 -2.28 -23.80
CA LYS A 513 -9.91 -1.08 -23.45
C LYS A 513 -11.32 -1.39 -22.91
N ALA A 514 -11.91 -2.53 -23.27
CA ALA A 514 -13.22 -2.91 -22.76
C ALA A 514 -13.15 -3.40 -21.30
N ILE A 515 -11.97 -3.82 -20.86
CA ILE A 515 -11.71 -4.40 -19.54
C ILE A 515 -11.04 -3.40 -18.61
N PHE A 516 -10.21 -2.52 -19.13
CA PHE A 516 -9.44 -1.57 -18.33
C PHE A 516 -10.32 -0.76 -17.37
N LYS A 517 -9.98 -0.78 -16.09
CA LYS A 517 -10.62 0.00 -15.02
C LYS A 517 -9.56 0.65 -14.15
N ARG A 518 -9.92 1.80 -13.56
CA ARG A 518 -9.07 2.53 -12.61
C ARG A 518 -9.85 2.91 -11.36
N PHE A 519 -9.18 2.92 -10.21
CA PHE A 519 -9.83 3.11 -8.92
C PHE A 519 -9.17 4.23 -8.11
N PRO A 520 -9.94 5.29 -7.76
CA PRO A 520 -11.27 5.61 -8.29
C PRO A 520 -11.25 5.88 -9.81
N GLU A 521 -12.42 5.94 -10.46
CA GLU A 521 -12.55 6.32 -11.88
C GLU A 521 -12.30 7.82 -12.11
N ALA A 522 -11.07 8.26 -11.83
CA ALA A 522 -10.58 9.64 -11.90
C ALA A 522 -9.05 9.66 -12.02
N ASP A 523 -8.46 10.82 -12.27
CA ASP A 523 -7.00 10.94 -12.44
C ASP A 523 -6.21 10.72 -11.14
N ILE A 524 -6.89 10.73 -9.99
CA ILE A 524 -6.34 10.37 -8.68
C ILE A 524 -6.30 8.85 -8.43
N ALA A 525 -6.55 8.05 -9.47
CA ALA A 525 -6.53 6.60 -9.41
C ALA A 525 -5.16 6.09 -8.94
N THR A 526 -5.20 5.19 -7.96
CA THR A 526 -4.00 4.53 -7.44
C THR A 526 -4.03 3.03 -7.68
N VAL A 527 -5.13 2.47 -8.18
CA VAL A 527 -5.23 1.07 -8.56
C VAL A 527 -5.78 0.96 -9.97
N SER A 528 -5.27 0.02 -10.77
CA SER A 528 -5.82 -0.33 -12.08
C SER A 528 -6.09 -1.83 -12.20
N ILE A 529 -7.01 -2.20 -13.08
CA ILE A 529 -7.21 -3.57 -13.53
C ILE A 529 -6.97 -3.58 -15.03
N ASN A 530 -6.00 -4.37 -15.48
CA ASN A 530 -5.61 -4.50 -16.88
C ASN A 530 -5.70 -5.97 -17.32
N LEU A 531 -6.23 -6.21 -18.51
CA LEU A 531 -5.94 -7.42 -19.26
C LEU A 531 -5.02 -7.04 -20.43
N LEU A 532 -3.72 -7.30 -20.27
CA LEU A 532 -2.73 -7.01 -21.30
C LEU A 532 -2.61 -8.19 -22.27
N LYS A 533 -2.68 -7.94 -23.58
CA LYS A 533 -2.61 -8.97 -24.62
C LYS A 533 -1.64 -8.62 -25.73
N GLY A 534 -1.22 -9.63 -26.49
CA GLY A 534 -0.55 -9.41 -27.77
C GLY A 534 -1.50 -8.81 -28.81
N ASN A 535 -0.92 -8.35 -29.91
CA ASN A 535 -1.67 -7.93 -31.10
C ASN A 535 -2.42 -9.08 -31.77
#